data_AF-M3B8C4-F1
#
_entry.id   AF-M3B8C4-F1
#
_cell.length_a   1.000
_cell.length_b   1.000
_cell.length_c   1.000
_cell.angle_alpha   90.00
_cell.angle_beta   90.00
_cell.angle_gamma   90.00
#
_symmetry.space_group_name_H-M   'P 1'
#
loop_
_entity.id
_entity.type
_entity.pdbx_description
1 polymer ?
#
loop_
_entity_poly.entity_id
_entity_poly.type
_entity_poly.pdbx_seq_one_letter_code
_entity_poly.pdbx_strand_id
1 'polypeptide(L)'
;MQKYLAGEGKAWSGDSTKSNLPLKVDVNVSFPDAEIFGVKMVNGRPTRALLHIANNEDSEVNVLVATAGLFTPLDTPGMPDPPQNLRNLTGAKFGTVIPAKSKETLTYAFATVMQPQDLTLEIKTVISRAQEMYTLTIFRENVSIVEAPVSFFDPQIIFLYLFLLAAFGGTCYFIYNTWITTLFPQKKRGGKGGERAQRSSTGKKPVNPSEQVSVVGADGPAVTSGSQGYDESWIPAGHLNRPQARRVGSGRPKSRAA
;
A
#
# COMPACT_ATOMS: atom_id res chain seq x y z
N MET A 1 55.61 -18.05 30.34
CA MET A 1 54.28 -17.75 30.91
C MET A 1 54.18 -16.24 31.17
N GLN A 2 53.98 -15.45 30.12
CA GLN A 2 53.70 -14.02 30.22
C GLN A 2 52.18 -13.79 30.18
N LYS A 3 51.69 -12.99 31.12
CA LYS A 3 50.28 -12.64 31.33
C LYS A 3 49.79 -11.73 30.20
N TYR A 4 48.64 -12.07 29.61
CA TYR A 4 47.91 -11.20 28.69
C TYR A 4 47.14 -10.14 29.50
N LEU A 5 47.37 -8.87 29.17
CA LEU A 5 46.68 -7.71 29.74
C LEU A 5 45.36 -7.46 29.01
N ALA A 6 44.41 -6.94 29.79
CA ALA A 6 43.03 -6.62 29.44
C ALA A 6 42.93 -5.68 28.24
N GLY A 7 41.92 -5.90 27.40
CA GLY A 7 41.55 -5.02 26.30
C GLY A 7 40.95 -3.71 26.82
N GLU A 8 41.62 -2.61 26.51
CA GLU A 8 41.10 -1.26 26.67
C GLU A 8 40.10 -0.96 25.54
N GLY A 9 38.88 -0.57 25.91
CA GLY A 9 37.92 0.01 24.97
C GLY A 9 38.47 1.33 24.44
N LYS A 10 38.56 1.45 23.11
CA LYS A 10 38.94 2.71 22.44
C LYS A 10 37.90 3.78 22.76
N ALA A 11 38.26 4.72 23.62
CA ALA A 11 37.62 6.03 23.69
C ALA A 11 37.92 6.78 22.39
N TRP A 12 36.87 7.15 21.65
CA TRP A 12 36.99 7.99 20.48
C TRP A 12 37.38 9.42 20.90
N SER A 13 38.65 9.77 20.74
CA SER A 13 39.10 11.17 20.79
C SER A 13 38.85 11.81 19.43
N GLY A 14 37.73 12.53 19.29
CA GLY A 14 37.41 13.28 18.08
C GLY A 14 38.38 14.45 17.85
N ASP A 15 39.02 14.48 16.69
CA ASP A 15 39.93 15.54 16.27
C ASP A 15 39.13 16.82 15.94
N SER A 16 39.18 17.80 16.86
CA SER A 16 38.42 19.03 16.83
C SER A 16 39.12 20.10 15.97
N THR A 17 38.79 20.20 14.70
CA THR A 17 39.35 21.28 13.86
C THR A 17 38.49 22.56 13.96
N LYS A 18 39.03 23.53 14.73
CA LYS A 18 38.78 25.00 14.77
C LYS A 18 37.63 25.57 15.63
N SER A 19 37.83 25.54 16.95
CA SER A 19 37.73 26.72 17.85
C SER A 19 38.65 26.47 19.05
N ASN A 20 39.86 27.04 19.04
CA ASN A 20 40.92 26.74 20.01
C ASN A 20 40.75 27.47 21.35
N LEU A 21 39.55 27.38 21.93
CA LEU A 21 39.30 27.71 23.32
C LEU A 21 38.65 26.48 23.93
N PRO A 22 39.19 25.95 25.05
CA PRO A 22 38.59 24.80 25.69
C PRO A 22 37.18 25.19 26.18
N LEU A 23 36.16 24.56 25.62
CA LEU A 23 34.79 24.61 26.13
C LEU A 23 34.64 23.49 27.17
N LYS A 24 34.38 23.85 28.43
CA LYS A 24 34.20 22.89 29.52
C LYS A 24 32.73 22.48 29.66
N VAL A 25 32.18 21.88 28.61
CA VAL A 25 30.80 21.38 28.60
C VAL A 25 30.82 19.91 28.22
N ASP A 26 30.28 19.07 29.09
CA ASP A 26 30.11 17.64 28.80
C ASP A 26 28.70 17.43 28.24
N VAL A 27 28.61 16.74 27.11
CA VAL A 27 27.32 16.36 26.52
C VAL A 27 27.29 14.87 26.33
N ASN A 28 26.32 14.21 26.95
CA ASN A 28 26.03 12.80 26.75
C ASN A 28 24.64 12.66 26.10
N VAL A 29 24.48 11.66 25.24
CA VAL A 29 23.22 11.39 24.55
C VAL A 29 22.69 10.03 24.97
N SER A 30 21.42 9.98 25.37
CA SER A 30 20.73 8.72 25.61
C SER A 30 19.47 8.60 24.75
N PHE A 31 19.09 7.36 24.44
CA PHE A 31 17.93 7.04 23.63
C PHE A 31 16.99 6.18 24.49
N PRO A 32 15.90 6.74 25.04
CA PRO A 32 14.99 6.00 25.90
C PRO A 32 14.29 4.86 25.17
N ASP A 33 14.17 4.97 23.85
CA ASP A 33 13.52 4.00 22.97
C ASP A 33 14.54 3.02 22.33
N ALA A 34 15.82 3.04 22.74
CA ALA A 34 16.83 2.13 22.22
C ALA A 34 16.68 0.71 22.78
N GLU A 35 17.02 -0.27 21.95
CA GLU A 35 17.04 -1.68 22.34
C GLU A 35 18.45 -2.13 22.75
N ILE A 36 18.57 -3.36 23.25
CA ILE A 36 19.84 -3.97 23.68
C ILE A 36 20.89 -3.98 22.55
N PHE A 37 20.44 -3.98 21.28
CA PHE A 37 21.28 -4.01 20.09
C PHE A 37 21.57 -2.61 19.49
N GLY A 38 21.27 -1.55 20.23
CA GLY A 38 21.50 -0.17 19.80
C GLY A 38 20.23 0.57 19.37
N VAL A 39 20.42 1.73 18.74
CA VAL A 39 19.31 2.61 18.32
C VAL A 39 18.66 2.06 17.05
N LYS A 40 17.37 1.72 17.15
CA LYS A 40 16.53 1.40 16.00
C LYS A 40 15.64 2.59 15.67
N MET A 41 15.81 3.12 14.46
CA MET A 41 14.99 4.19 13.94
C MET A 41 13.83 3.59 13.15
N VAL A 42 12.62 3.69 13.69
CA VAL A 42 11.42 3.19 13.02
C VAL A 42 10.90 4.24 12.05
N ASN A 43 10.77 3.88 10.77
CA ASN A 43 10.26 4.78 9.74
C ASN A 43 8.92 5.40 10.13
N GLY A 44 8.81 6.71 9.91
CA GLY A 44 7.61 7.48 10.21
C GLY A 44 7.32 7.69 11.70
N ARG A 45 8.16 7.15 12.61
CA ARG A 45 8.05 7.40 14.05
C ARG A 45 9.20 8.31 14.52
N PRO A 46 8.94 9.31 15.38
CA PRO A 46 9.99 10.12 15.96
C PRO A 46 10.91 9.28 16.86
N THR A 47 12.21 9.30 16.56
CA THR A 47 13.27 8.86 17.47
C THR A 47 13.62 10.03 18.40
N ARG A 48 13.67 9.77 19.69
CA ARG A 48 13.98 10.78 20.72
C ARG A 48 15.39 10.56 21.24
N ALA A 49 16.22 11.59 21.16
CA ALA A 49 17.52 11.67 21.79
C ALA A 49 17.43 12.64 22.98
N LEU A 50 17.84 12.19 24.16
CA LEU A 50 17.97 13.01 25.35
C LEU A 50 19.41 13.49 25.46
N LEU A 51 19.62 14.79 25.33
CA LEU A 51 20.91 15.45 25.42
C LEU A 51 21.11 15.87 26.87
N HIS A 52 21.93 15.14 27.61
CA HIS A 52 22.33 15.48 28.97
C HIS A 52 23.55 16.39 28.92
N ILE A 53 23.33 17.66 29.22
CA ILE A 53 24.34 18.71 29.09
C ILE A 53 24.75 19.14 30.50
N ALA A 54 26.05 19.09 30.78
CA ALA A 54 26.64 19.58 32.02
C ALA A 54 27.57 20.76 31.71
N ASN A 55 27.17 21.94 32.16
CA ASN A 55 28.00 23.13 32.05
C ASN A 55 29.00 23.18 33.21
N ASN A 56 30.27 22.87 32.94
CA ASN A 56 31.35 22.95 33.93
C ASN A 56 32.12 24.28 33.83
N GLU A 57 31.66 25.25 33.05
CA GLU A 57 32.22 26.60 33.02
C GLU A 57 31.81 27.41 34.26
N ASP A 58 32.51 28.52 34.46
CA ASP A 58 32.18 29.52 35.49
C ASP A 58 31.17 30.56 34.97
N SER A 59 30.82 30.50 33.68
CA SER A 59 29.82 31.34 33.02
C SER A 59 28.68 30.52 32.43
N GLU A 60 27.57 31.19 32.11
CA GLU A 60 26.45 30.57 31.40
C GLU A 60 26.80 30.21 29.95
N VAL A 61 26.15 29.17 29.42
CA VAL A 61 26.26 28.74 28.03
C VAL A 61 24.87 28.59 27.43
N ASN A 62 24.72 28.94 26.15
CA ASN A 62 23.43 28.81 25.47
C ASN A 62 23.47 27.69 24.44
N VAL A 63 22.57 26.73 24.58
CA VAL A 63 22.38 25.66 23.60
C VAL A 63 21.44 26.18 22.52
N LEU A 64 21.95 26.34 21.30
CA LEU A 64 21.21 27.01 20.23
C LEU A 64 20.39 26.02 19.41
N VAL A 65 21.06 24.97 18.91
CA VAL A 65 20.45 24.02 17.97
C VAL A 65 21.11 22.64 18.09
N ALA A 66 20.31 21.58 17.98
CA ALA A 66 20.78 20.25 17.64
C ALA A 66 20.40 19.90 16.21
N THR A 67 21.33 19.30 15.48
CA THR A 67 21.13 18.79 14.12
C THR A 67 21.61 17.34 14.06
N ALA A 68 21.06 16.57 13.14
CA ALA A 68 21.53 15.22 12.88
C ALA A 68 21.64 14.95 11.39
N GLY A 69 22.53 14.01 11.05
CA GLY A 69 22.70 13.49 9.71
C GLY A 69 22.87 11.98 9.73
N LEU A 70 22.42 11.35 8.65
CA LEU A 70 22.61 9.95 8.37
C LEU A 70 23.69 9.81 7.30
N PHE A 71 24.71 9.03 7.60
CA PHE A 71 25.88 8.81 6.75
C PHE A 71 26.02 7.33 6.40
N THR A 72 26.86 7.03 5.40
CA THR A 72 27.25 5.65 5.14
C THR A 72 27.83 5.00 6.41
N PRO A 73 27.62 3.68 6.62
CA PRO A 73 28.14 2.96 7.78
C PRO A 73 29.64 3.15 7.99
N LEU A 74 30.03 3.36 9.25
CA LEU A 74 31.43 3.37 9.66
C LEU A 74 32.01 1.95 9.64
N ASP A 75 33.30 1.85 9.37
CA ASP A 75 34.10 0.62 9.48
C ASP A 75 33.53 -0.60 8.71
N THR A 76 32.74 -0.35 7.66
CA THR A 76 32.11 -1.39 6.85
C THR A 76 32.89 -1.61 5.54
N PRO A 77 33.35 -2.83 5.23
CA PRO A 77 34.11 -3.11 4.02
C PRO A 77 33.35 -2.69 2.75
N GLY A 78 34.02 -1.97 1.85
CA GLY A 78 33.43 -1.51 0.59
C GLY A 78 32.62 -0.21 0.69
N MET A 79 32.50 0.39 1.88
CA MET A 79 31.90 1.72 2.04
C MET A 79 32.90 2.85 1.79
N PRO A 80 32.42 4.04 1.38
CA PRO A 80 33.27 5.23 1.24
C PRO A 80 33.92 5.63 2.57
N ASP A 81 35.21 5.97 2.51
CA ASP A 81 35.98 6.61 3.58
C ASP A 81 36.59 7.93 3.05
N PRO A 82 36.14 9.11 3.52
CA PRO A 82 35.25 9.34 4.66
C PRO A 82 33.78 8.99 4.39
N PRO A 83 32.99 8.72 5.44
CA PRO A 83 31.56 8.45 5.30
C PRO A 83 30.83 9.56 4.55
N GLN A 84 29.99 9.17 3.59
CA GLN A 84 29.21 10.10 2.79
C GLN A 84 27.88 10.42 3.47
N ASN A 85 27.47 11.68 3.45
CA ASN A 85 26.17 12.10 3.94
C ASN A 85 25.07 11.64 2.98
N LEU A 86 24.11 10.88 3.50
CA LEU A 86 22.96 10.41 2.75
C LEU A 86 21.74 11.30 2.99
N ARG A 87 21.54 11.78 4.23
CA ARG A 87 20.39 12.59 4.59
C ARG A 87 20.63 13.43 5.84
N ASN A 88 20.37 14.73 5.73
CA ASN A 88 20.22 15.59 6.89
C ASN A 88 18.82 15.42 7.51
N LEU A 89 18.76 15.36 8.82
CA LEU A 89 17.53 15.25 9.61
C LEU A 89 17.11 16.65 10.10
N THR A 90 15.82 16.77 10.44
CA THR A 90 15.25 18.04 10.92
C THR A 90 15.90 18.44 12.23
N GLY A 91 16.57 19.59 12.26
CA GLY A 91 17.17 20.13 13.48
C GLY A 91 16.16 20.75 14.45
N ALA A 92 16.49 20.77 15.73
CA ALA A 92 15.71 21.40 16.79
C ALA A 92 16.44 22.62 17.36
N LYS A 93 15.73 23.74 17.48
CA LYS A 93 16.21 24.95 18.15
C LYS A 93 15.80 24.91 19.61
N PHE A 94 16.72 25.21 20.53
CA PHE A 94 16.44 25.25 21.96
C PHE A 94 16.41 26.68 22.48
N GLY A 95 17.48 27.46 22.24
CA GLY A 95 17.61 28.81 22.81
C GLY A 95 17.69 28.78 24.35
N THR A 96 18.13 27.65 24.91
CA THR A 96 18.16 27.41 26.34
C THR A 96 19.47 27.88 26.94
N VAL A 97 19.38 28.68 28.01
CA VAL A 97 20.51 29.17 28.80
C VAL A 97 20.75 28.19 29.94
N ILE A 98 21.94 27.60 29.99
CA ILE A 98 22.38 26.69 31.06
C ILE A 98 23.32 27.48 31.99
N PRO A 99 22.92 27.76 33.24
CA PRO A 99 23.77 28.44 34.21
C PRO A 99 25.11 27.74 34.46
N ALA A 100 26.08 28.49 34.97
CA ALA A 100 27.38 27.95 35.40
C ALA A 100 27.19 26.80 36.40
N LYS A 101 28.03 25.76 36.27
CA LYS A 101 28.05 24.58 37.17
C LYS A 101 26.71 23.84 37.27
N SER A 102 25.85 23.95 36.27
CA SER A 102 24.52 23.33 36.27
C SER A 102 24.38 22.28 35.16
N LYS A 103 23.33 21.46 35.26
CA LYS A 103 23.02 20.41 34.31
C LYS A 103 21.59 20.56 33.81
N GLU A 104 21.39 20.31 32.53
CA GLU A 104 20.09 20.34 31.91
C GLU A 104 19.94 19.19 30.91
N THR A 105 18.72 18.71 30.71
CA THR A 105 18.42 17.68 29.71
C THR A 105 17.47 18.24 28.67
N LEU A 106 17.91 18.22 27.41
CA LEU A 106 17.12 18.69 26.28
C LEU A 106 16.69 17.51 25.42
N THR A 107 15.45 17.53 24.95
CA THR A 107 14.93 16.46 24.08
C THR A 107 15.03 16.88 22.62
N TYR A 108 15.77 16.13 21.82
CA TYR A 108 15.83 16.27 20.38
C TYR A 108 15.07 15.12 19.72
N ALA A 109 13.99 15.43 19.00
CA ALA A 109 13.20 14.45 18.29
C ALA A 109 13.31 14.64 16.78
N PHE A 110 13.54 13.56 16.06
CA PHE A 110 13.63 13.55 14.59
C PHE A 110 13.04 12.27 14.03
N ALA A 111 12.53 12.33 12.81
CA ALA A 111 11.98 11.18 12.10
C ALA A 111 12.56 11.13 10.69
N THR A 112 12.61 9.92 10.13
CA THR A 112 12.98 9.68 8.74
C THR A 112 12.04 8.66 8.13
N VAL A 113 12.00 8.65 6.80
CA VAL A 113 11.34 7.62 6.00
C VAL A 113 12.29 7.31 4.85
N MET A 114 12.88 6.13 4.87
CA MET A 114 13.78 5.64 3.82
C MET A 114 13.84 4.12 3.81
N GLN A 115 14.39 3.51 2.76
CA GLN A 115 14.52 2.06 2.70
C GLN A 115 15.25 1.51 3.95
N PRO A 116 14.79 0.38 4.54
CA PRO A 116 15.47 -0.24 5.67
C PRO A 116 16.93 -0.58 5.34
N GLN A 117 17.84 -0.08 6.17
CA GLN A 117 19.28 -0.28 6.05
C GLN A 117 19.98 0.21 7.33
N ASP A 118 21.22 -0.23 7.51
CA ASP A 118 22.11 0.27 8.57
C ASP A 118 22.87 1.49 8.08
N LEU A 119 22.97 2.53 8.92
CA LEU A 119 23.64 3.80 8.62
C LEU A 119 24.38 4.32 9.86
N THR A 120 25.25 5.31 9.68
CA THR A 120 25.82 6.04 10.81
C THR A 120 24.93 7.24 11.14
N LEU A 121 24.44 7.33 12.38
CA LEU A 121 23.79 8.52 12.90
C LEU A 121 24.83 9.43 13.55
N GLU A 122 24.97 10.65 13.03
CA GLU A 122 25.77 11.70 13.66
C GLU A 122 24.85 12.80 14.18
N ILE A 123 24.97 13.14 15.46
CA ILE A 123 24.28 14.27 16.09
C ILE A 123 25.30 15.33 16.45
N LYS A 124 25.02 16.57 16.06
CA LYS A 124 25.79 17.75 16.41
C LYS A 124 24.93 18.75 17.17
N THR A 125 25.55 19.48 18.09
CA THR A 125 24.91 20.61 18.77
C THR A 125 25.79 21.84 18.67
N VAL A 126 25.15 23.01 18.59
CA VAL A 126 25.83 24.30 18.63
C VAL A 126 25.57 24.95 19.98
N ILE A 127 26.65 25.21 20.71
CA ILE A 127 26.64 25.88 22.00
C ILE A 127 27.35 27.22 21.84
N SER A 128 26.80 28.27 22.44
CA SER A 128 27.43 29.57 22.50
C SER A 128 27.85 29.94 23.91
N ARG A 129 29.01 30.58 24.02
CA ARG A 129 29.54 31.16 25.26
C ARG A 129 29.90 32.60 24.94
N ALA A 130 29.15 33.56 25.49
CA ALA A 130 29.24 34.96 25.09
C ALA A 130 29.09 35.13 23.55
N GLN A 131 30.10 35.69 22.85
CA GLN A 131 30.08 35.83 21.38
C GLN A 131 30.66 34.63 20.61
N GLU A 132 31.15 33.60 21.31
CA GLU A 132 31.80 32.45 20.67
C GLU A 132 30.83 31.30 20.44
N MET A 133 30.95 30.64 19.30
CA MET A 133 30.11 29.53 18.87
C MET A 133 30.95 28.26 18.75
N TYR A 134 30.46 27.17 19.34
CA TYR A 134 31.11 25.86 19.39
C TYR A 134 30.19 24.83 18.77
N THR A 135 30.66 24.09 17.77
CA THR A 135 29.93 22.95 17.21
C THR A 135 30.55 21.67 17.74
N LEU A 136 29.77 20.90 18.48
CA LEU A 136 30.19 19.64 19.08
C LEU A 136 29.48 18.48 18.39
N THR A 137 30.22 17.46 18.00
CA THR A 137 29.64 16.14 17.68
C THR A 137 29.41 15.41 18.98
N ILE A 138 28.15 15.13 19.31
CA ILE A 138 27.74 14.60 20.62
C ILE A 138 27.29 13.14 20.56
N PHE A 139 27.04 12.62 19.35
CA PHE A 139 26.74 11.21 19.13
C PHE A 139 27.19 10.84 17.72
N ARG A 140 27.86 9.68 17.57
CA ARG A 140 28.26 9.15 16.26
C ARG A 140 28.40 7.63 16.34
N GLU A 141 27.35 6.91 15.96
CA GLU A 141 27.34 5.44 15.98
C GLU A 141 26.50 4.87 14.83
N ASN A 142 26.69 3.58 14.55
CA ASN A 142 25.87 2.84 13.59
C ASN A 142 24.47 2.57 14.19
N VAL A 143 23.44 2.83 13.40
CA VAL A 143 22.02 2.65 13.73
C VAL A 143 21.31 1.91 12.61
N SER A 144 20.21 1.25 12.94
CA SER A 144 19.39 0.53 11.94
C SER A 144 18.10 1.29 11.67
N ILE A 145 17.74 1.42 10.40
CA ILE A 145 16.46 1.95 9.97
C ILE A 145 15.55 0.78 9.64
N VAL A 146 14.39 0.75 10.29
CA VAL A 146 13.45 -0.37 10.21
C VAL A 146 12.05 0.14 9.91
N GLU A 147 11.22 -0.72 9.32
CA GLU A 147 9.80 -0.42 9.17
C GLU A 147 9.04 -0.62 10.48
N ALA A 148 7.93 0.12 10.62
CA ALA A 148 7.01 -0.13 11.70
C ALA A 148 6.38 -1.53 11.58
N PRO A 149 6.16 -2.25 12.69
CA PRO A 149 5.49 -3.55 12.64
C PRO A 149 4.07 -3.39 12.11
N VAL A 150 3.71 -4.19 11.11
CA VAL A 150 2.35 -4.23 10.56
C VAL A 150 1.44 -4.95 11.56
N SER A 151 0.34 -4.28 11.93
CA SER A 151 -0.68 -4.89 12.78
C SER A 151 -1.71 -5.62 11.92
N PHE A 152 -1.68 -6.96 11.92
CA PHE A 152 -2.66 -7.78 11.19
C PHE A 152 -4.07 -7.72 11.78
N PHE A 153 -4.20 -7.35 13.06
CA PHE A 153 -5.48 -7.21 13.75
C PHE A 153 -6.04 -5.78 13.71
N ASP A 154 -5.43 -4.89 12.92
CA ASP A 154 -6.00 -3.57 12.65
C ASP A 154 -7.33 -3.74 11.87
N PRO A 155 -8.47 -3.24 12.39
CA PRO A 155 -9.75 -3.33 11.68
C PRO A 155 -9.69 -2.81 10.24
N GLN A 156 -8.84 -1.82 9.96
CA GLN A 156 -8.65 -1.29 8.61
C GLN A 156 -8.02 -2.32 7.67
N ILE A 157 -6.96 -3.01 8.13
CA ILE A 157 -6.27 -4.06 7.37
C ILE A 157 -7.18 -5.28 7.19
N ILE A 158 -7.91 -5.67 8.23
CA ILE A 158 -8.88 -6.76 8.15
C ILE A 158 -9.97 -6.43 7.10
N PHE A 159 -10.54 -5.23 7.14
CA PHE A 159 -11.55 -4.81 6.18
C PHE A 159 -11.02 -4.85 4.75
N LEU A 160 -9.81 -4.34 4.52
CA LEU A 160 -9.15 -4.40 3.22
C LEU A 160 -9.04 -5.84 2.71
N TYR A 161 -8.59 -6.79 3.53
CA TYR A 161 -8.47 -8.18 3.13
C TYR A 161 -9.82 -8.86 2.90
N LEU A 162 -10.84 -8.58 3.72
CA LEU A 162 -12.19 -9.10 3.48
C LEU A 162 -12.78 -8.55 2.17
N PHE A 163 -12.55 -7.27 1.88
CA PHE A 163 -12.99 -6.65 0.64
C PHE A 163 -12.28 -7.28 -0.58
N LEU A 164 -10.97 -7.45 -0.52
CA LEU A 164 -10.20 -8.10 -1.58
C LEU A 164 -10.62 -9.56 -1.78
N LEU A 165 -10.88 -10.29 -0.70
CA LEU A 165 -11.36 -11.68 -0.75
C LEU A 165 -12.77 -11.75 -1.36
N ALA A 166 -13.66 -10.83 -1.01
CA ALA A 166 -15.00 -10.76 -1.60
C ALA A 166 -14.96 -10.39 -3.09
N ALA A 167 -14.11 -9.44 -3.48
CA ALA A 167 -13.91 -9.07 -4.89
C ALA A 167 -13.34 -10.23 -5.70
N PHE A 168 -12.32 -10.92 -5.16
CA PHE A 168 -11.74 -12.11 -5.79
C PHE A 168 -12.75 -13.25 -5.90
N GLY A 169 -13.45 -13.57 -4.81
CA GLY A 169 -14.50 -14.60 -4.79
C GLY A 169 -15.65 -14.29 -5.73
N GLY A 170 -16.10 -13.03 -5.78
CA GLY A 170 -17.11 -12.56 -6.72
C GLY A 170 -16.66 -12.70 -8.18
N THR A 171 -15.39 -12.38 -8.47
CA THR A 171 -14.81 -12.54 -9.80
C THR A 171 -14.75 -14.02 -10.20
N CYS A 172 -14.25 -14.90 -9.33
CA CYS A 172 -14.23 -16.34 -9.57
C CYS A 172 -15.64 -16.90 -9.76
N TYR A 173 -16.62 -16.48 -8.95
CA TYR A 173 -18.01 -16.89 -9.07
C TYR A 173 -18.64 -16.43 -10.38
N PHE A 174 -18.38 -15.19 -10.79
CA PHE A 174 -18.85 -14.64 -12.05
C PHE A 174 -18.28 -15.41 -13.25
N ILE A 175 -16.96 -15.66 -13.28
CA ILE A 175 -16.30 -16.44 -14.33
C ILE A 175 -16.84 -17.87 -14.35
N TYR A 176 -16.97 -18.51 -13.18
CA TYR A 176 -17.48 -19.86 -13.07
C TYR A 176 -18.88 -19.98 -13.70
N ASN A 177 -19.80 -19.09 -13.31
CA ASN A 177 -21.17 -19.12 -13.84
C ASN A 177 -21.25 -18.76 -15.32
N THR A 178 -20.44 -17.81 -15.78
CA THR A 178 -20.51 -17.33 -17.17
C THR A 178 -19.87 -18.30 -18.16
N TRP A 179 -18.75 -18.95 -17.79
CA TRP A 179 -17.93 -19.71 -18.74
C TRP A 179 -17.69 -21.17 -18.36
N ILE A 180 -17.67 -21.53 -17.08
CA ILE A 180 -17.35 -22.90 -16.66
C ILE A 180 -18.60 -23.76 -16.60
N THR A 181 -19.73 -23.22 -16.15
CA THR A 181 -20.99 -24.00 -16.12
C THR A 181 -21.47 -24.42 -17.51
N THR A 182 -21.10 -23.70 -18.57
CA THR A 182 -21.41 -24.07 -19.96
C THR A 182 -20.64 -25.29 -20.44
N LEU A 183 -19.51 -25.62 -19.79
CA LEU A 183 -18.66 -26.76 -20.13
C LEU A 183 -19.17 -28.07 -19.49
N PHE A 184 -20.02 -27.99 -18.48
CA PHE A 184 -20.62 -29.15 -17.83
C PHE A 184 -22.06 -29.37 -18.30
N PRO A 185 -22.49 -30.61 -18.52
CA PRO A 185 -23.87 -30.91 -18.88
C PRO A 185 -24.79 -30.44 -17.74
N GLN A 186 -25.56 -29.40 -18.01
CA GLN A 186 -26.56 -28.86 -17.08
C GLN A 186 -27.48 -29.99 -16.64
N LYS A 187 -27.38 -30.41 -15.38
CA LYS A 187 -28.29 -31.41 -14.80
C LYS A 187 -29.68 -30.81 -14.85
N LYS A 188 -30.46 -31.19 -15.87
CA LYS A 188 -31.86 -30.82 -16.03
C LYS A 188 -32.58 -31.26 -14.77
N ARG A 189 -32.78 -30.32 -13.82
CA ARG A 189 -33.76 -30.49 -12.75
C ARG A 189 -35.07 -30.72 -13.50
N GLY A 190 -35.63 -31.92 -13.40
CA GLY A 190 -36.89 -32.32 -14.02
C GLY A 190 -38.05 -31.53 -13.43
N GLY A 191 -38.11 -30.24 -13.74
CA GLY A 191 -39.09 -29.29 -13.28
C GLY A 191 -39.71 -28.60 -14.49
N LYS A 192 -40.92 -29.04 -14.84
CA LYS A 192 -41.89 -28.28 -15.65
C LYS A 192 -41.38 -27.75 -17.00
N GLY A 193 -40.79 -28.63 -17.81
CA GLY A 193 -40.47 -28.33 -19.22
C GLY A 193 -40.66 -29.51 -20.18
N GLY A 194 -41.18 -30.63 -19.68
CA GLY A 194 -41.35 -31.88 -20.43
C GLY A 194 -42.70 -32.04 -21.15
N GLU A 195 -43.62 -31.08 -21.04
CA GLU A 195 -44.96 -31.19 -21.65
C GLU A 195 -45.07 -30.53 -23.03
N ARG A 196 -44.00 -29.94 -23.57
CA ARG A 196 -43.98 -29.45 -24.96
C ARG A 196 -43.55 -30.50 -26.01
N ALA A 197 -43.21 -31.72 -25.58
CA ALA A 197 -42.85 -32.80 -26.50
C ALA A 197 -43.98 -33.78 -26.81
N GLN A 198 -45.18 -33.66 -26.20
CA GLN A 198 -46.34 -34.46 -26.60
C GLN A 198 -47.64 -33.64 -26.56
N ARG A 199 -48.04 -33.16 -27.74
CA ARG A 199 -49.42 -33.03 -28.27
C ARG A 199 -49.50 -31.89 -29.28
N SER A 200 -48.87 -32.11 -30.43
CA SER A 200 -49.31 -31.47 -31.67
C SER A 200 -50.44 -32.31 -32.28
N SER A 201 -51.65 -32.21 -31.71
CA SER A 201 -52.90 -32.43 -32.45
C SER A 201 -54.08 -31.98 -31.61
N THR A 202 -54.83 -31.04 -32.18
CA THR A 202 -56.24 -30.76 -31.87
C THR A 202 -56.53 -30.08 -30.53
N GLY A 203 -56.82 -28.77 -30.59
CA GLY A 203 -57.48 -28.06 -29.48
C GLY A 203 -57.21 -26.56 -29.48
N LYS A 204 -57.90 -25.80 -30.33
CA LYS A 204 -57.95 -24.33 -30.20
C LYS A 204 -58.78 -24.00 -28.95
N LYS A 205 -58.14 -23.47 -27.91
CA LYS A 205 -58.84 -22.72 -26.85
C LYS A 205 -58.46 -21.24 -27.02
N PRO A 206 -59.38 -20.33 -27.36
CA PRO A 206 -59.06 -18.92 -27.48
C PRO A 206 -58.73 -18.36 -26.09
N VAL A 207 -57.59 -17.68 -25.98
CA VAL A 207 -57.21 -16.94 -24.78
C VAL A 207 -57.81 -15.54 -24.90
N ASN A 208 -58.48 -15.08 -23.85
CA ASN A 208 -59.14 -13.79 -23.80
C ASN A 208 -58.09 -12.64 -23.82
N PRO A 209 -58.17 -11.64 -24.72
CA PRO A 209 -57.17 -10.57 -24.82
C PRO A 209 -57.12 -9.61 -23.62
N SER A 210 -58.05 -9.71 -22.66
CA SER A 210 -58.16 -8.79 -21.53
C SER A 210 -57.22 -9.09 -20.35
N GLU A 211 -56.41 -10.15 -20.41
CA GLU A 211 -55.49 -10.54 -19.31
C GLU A 211 -53.99 -10.40 -19.66
N GLN A 212 -53.65 -9.81 -20.80
CA GLN A 212 -52.25 -9.50 -21.12
C GLN A 212 -51.88 -8.11 -20.62
N VAL A 213 -51.23 -8.08 -19.45
CA VAL A 213 -50.50 -6.93 -18.96
C VAL A 213 -49.26 -6.75 -19.84
N SER A 214 -49.24 -5.66 -20.61
CA SER A 214 -48.06 -5.21 -21.36
C SER A 214 -46.99 -4.72 -20.38
N VAL A 215 -45.93 -5.49 -20.19
CA VAL A 215 -44.69 -4.97 -19.58
C VAL A 215 -43.99 -4.14 -20.64
N VAL A 216 -43.96 -2.83 -20.43
CA VAL A 216 -43.19 -1.88 -21.23
C VAL A 216 -41.71 -2.09 -20.93
N GLY A 217 -40.91 -2.31 -21.98
CA GLY A 217 -39.45 -2.22 -21.91
C GLY A 217 -38.71 -3.55 -21.72
N ALA A 218 -38.75 -4.43 -22.72
CA ALA A 218 -37.70 -5.44 -22.92
C ALA A 218 -37.62 -5.79 -24.42
N ASP A 219 -36.49 -5.48 -25.02
CA ASP A 219 -36.16 -5.82 -26.41
C ASP A 219 -36.08 -7.34 -26.62
N GLY A 220 -36.96 -7.85 -27.50
CA GLY A 220 -36.85 -9.10 -28.27
C GLY A 220 -37.23 -10.41 -27.56
N PRO A 221 -37.77 -11.44 -28.26
CA PRO A 221 -37.73 -11.66 -29.71
C PRO A 221 -39.10 -11.94 -30.36
N ALA A 222 -39.10 -11.90 -31.70
CA ALA A 222 -40.18 -12.24 -32.63
C ALA A 222 -41.22 -11.12 -32.87
N VAL A 223 -40.87 -10.22 -33.79
CA VAL A 223 -41.86 -9.45 -34.55
C VAL A 223 -42.69 -10.41 -35.39
N THR A 224 -43.82 -10.88 -34.86
CA THR A 224 -44.90 -11.41 -35.66
C THR A 224 -45.61 -10.21 -36.29
N SER A 225 -45.07 -9.68 -37.39
CA SER A 225 -45.76 -8.72 -38.24
C SER A 225 -46.93 -9.41 -38.92
N GLY A 226 -48.07 -9.43 -38.22
CA GLY A 226 -49.33 -10.00 -38.67
C GLY A 226 -50.52 -9.60 -37.79
N SER A 227 -50.39 -8.53 -37.00
CA SER A 227 -51.51 -7.95 -36.24
C SER A 227 -51.96 -6.66 -36.92
N GLN A 228 -53.18 -6.70 -37.45
CA GLN A 228 -53.85 -5.57 -38.11
C GLN A 228 -53.94 -4.35 -37.18
N GLY A 229 -53.07 -3.37 -37.38
CA GLY A 229 -53.07 -2.14 -36.58
C GLY A 229 -52.22 -0.99 -37.10
N TYR A 230 -51.52 -1.14 -38.23
CA TYR A 230 -50.68 -0.10 -38.80
C TYR A 230 -51.00 0.10 -40.29
N ASP A 231 -50.85 1.33 -40.77
CA ASP A 231 -51.06 1.72 -42.16
C ASP A 231 -49.88 1.22 -43.01
N GLU A 232 -50.15 0.28 -43.91
CA GLU A 232 -49.15 -0.37 -44.77
C GLU A 232 -49.01 0.33 -46.15
N SER A 233 -49.68 1.47 -46.36
CA SER A 233 -49.66 2.23 -47.62
C SER A 233 -48.27 2.77 -48.02
N TRP A 234 -47.34 2.88 -47.07
CA TRP A 234 -45.97 3.30 -47.33
C TRP A 234 -45.05 2.16 -47.81
N ILE A 235 -45.48 0.90 -47.74
CA ILE A 235 -44.64 -0.26 -48.08
C ILE A 235 -44.75 -0.57 -49.58
N PRO A 236 -43.63 -0.57 -50.34
CA PRO A 236 -43.66 -0.91 -51.76
C PRO A 236 -44.24 -2.32 -52.01
N ALA A 237 -45.14 -2.45 -52.98
CA ALA A 237 -45.97 -3.65 -53.21
C ALA A 237 -45.19 -4.98 -53.34
N GLY A 238 -43.91 -4.93 -53.74
CA GLY A 238 -43.05 -6.11 -53.84
C GLY A 238 -42.68 -6.75 -52.50
N HIS A 239 -42.84 -6.05 -51.38
CA HIS A 239 -42.44 -6.50 -50.05
C HIS A 239 -43.57 -7.07 -49.18
N LEU A 240 -44.83 -6.95 -49.59
CA LEU A 240 -45.95 -7.58 -48.86
C LEU A 240 -46.09 -9.08 -49.12
N ASN A 241 -45.57 -9.58 -50.25
CA ASN A 241 -45.74 -10.97 -50.64
C ASN A 241 -44.60 -11.83 -50.08
N ARG A 242 -44.82 -12.46 -48.93
CA ARG A 242 -43.89 -13.47 -48.42
C ARG A 242 -43.92 -14.69 -49.35
N PRO A 243 -42.77 -15.18 -49.85
CA PRO A 243 -42.74 -16.40 -50.65
C PRO A 243 -43.26 -17.58 -49.82
N GLN A 244 -44.34 -18.22 -50.29
CA GLN A 244 -44.88 -19.41 -49.65
C GLN A 244 -43.91 -20.58 -49.83
N ALA A 245 -43.64 -21.31 -48.75
CA ALA A 245 -42.78 -22.47 -48.76
C ALA A 245 -43.37 -23.55 -49.69
N ARG A 246 -42.71 -23.78 -50.83
CA ARG A 246 -43.03 -24.86 -51.76
C ARG A 246 -42.85 -26.20 -51.04
N ARG A 247 -43.97 -26.88 -50.74
CA ARG A 247 -43.96 -28.25 -50.24
C ARG A 247 -43.36 -29.15 -51.32
N VAL A 248 -42.14 -29.65 -51.09
CA VAL A 248 -41.58 -30.77 -51.88
C VAL A 248 -42.38 -32.03 -51.52
N GLY A 249 -43.27 -32.42 -52.44
CA GLY A 249 -44.09 -33.61 -52.32
C GLY A 249 -43.25 -34.87 -52.41
N SER A 250 -43.43 -35.74 -51.43
CA SER A 250 -42.96 -37.11 -51.41
C SER A 250 -43.72 -37.97 -52.42
N GLY A 251 -42.95 -38.68 -53.25
CA GLY A 251 -43.36 -39.95 -53.88
C GLY A 251 -43.92 -39.88 -55.30
N ARG A 252 -43.26 -40.58 -56.24
CA ARG A 252 -43.72 -41.90 -56.75
C ARG A 252 -42.65 -42.59 -57.63
N PRO A 253 -42.48 -43.92 -57.56
CA PRO A 253 -41.50 -44.69 -58.34
C PRO A 253 -42.08 -45.25 -59.66
N LYS A 254 -41.19 -45.59 -60.61
CA LYS A 254 -41.27 -46.48 -61.81
C LYS A 254 -40.43 -45.87 -62.94
N SER A 255 -39.74 -46.57 -63.82
CA SER A 255 -39.56 -48.00 -64.10
C SER A 255 -38.42 -48.16 -65.12
N ARG A 256 -37.80 -49.35 -65.11
CA ARG A 256 -36.86 -49.94 -66.07
C ARG A 256 -37.27 -49.83 -67.56
N ALA A 257 -36.28 -49.63 -68.44
CA ALA A 257 -36.08 -50.15 -69.82
C ALA A 257 -35.18 -49.14 -70.58
N ALA A 258 -34.23 -49.49 -71.45
CA ALA A 258 -33.81 -50.75 -72.06
C ALA A 258 -32.28 -50.73 -72.23
#